data_AF-A0A1F4E665-F1
#
_entry.id   AF-A0A1F4E665-F1
#
_cell.length_a   1.000
_cell.length_b   1.000
_cell.length_c   1.000
_cell.angle_alpha   90.00
_cell.angle_beta   90.00
_cell.angle_gamma   90.00
#
_symmetry.space_group_name_H-M   'P 1'
#
loop_
_entity.id
_entity.type
_entity.pdbx_description
1 polymer ?
#
loop_
_entity_poly.entity_id
_entity_poly.type
_entity_poly.pdbx_seq_one_letter_code
_entity_poly.pdbx_strand_id
1 'polypeptide(L)' 'MEKTQIYLRKEELTALRKAAARSGCSVAALVRDAIRSAVLRPQAAGPVAIWDGEPRRRSVDHDSVHDEP' A
#
# COMPACT_ATOMS: atom_id res chain seq x y z
N MET A 1 -7.17 2.98 22.20
CA MET A 1 -5.97 2.30 21.69
C MET A 1 -6.06 0.85 22.09
N GLU A 2 -6.10 -0.06 21.12
CA GLU A 2 -6.03 -1.50 21.37
C GLU A 2 -4.58 -1.98 21.23
N LYS A 3 -4.21 -3.01 22.00
CA LYS A 3 -2.87 -3.57 22.01
C LYS A 3 -2.85 -4.87 21.21
N THR A 4 -2.01 -4.91 20.18
CA THR A 4 -1.75 -6.12 19.39
C THR A 4 -0.32 -6.58 19.63
N GLN A 5 -0.12 -7.88 19.87
CA GLN A 5 1.20 -8.51 19.93
C GLN A 5 1.41 -9.35 18.69
N ILE A 6 2.61 -9.27 18.11
CA ILE A 6 2.95 -9.92 16.84
C ILE A 6 4.33 -10.57 17.00
N TYR A 7 4.48 -11.78 16.48
CA TYR A 7 5.77 -12.45 16.45
C TYR A 7 6.56 -12.02 15.21
N LEU A 8 7.80 -11.62 15.42
CA LEU A 8 8.77 -11.33 14.36
C LEU A 8 9.97 -12.24 14.56
N ARG A 9 10.63 -12.62 13.47
CA ARG A 9 11.94 -13.27 13.58
C ARG A 9 12.91 -12.28 14.21
N LYS A 10 13.93 -12.81 14.90
CA LYS A 10 14.94 -12.00 15.58
C LYS A 10 15.64 -11.03 14.63
N GLU A 11 15.90 -11.47 13.40
CA GLU A 11 16.52 -10.69 12.34
C GLU A 11 15.64 -9.51 11.91
N GLU A 12 14.34 -9.76 11.68
CA GLU A 12 13.37 -8.74 11.31
C GLU A 12 13.20 -7.69 12.41
N LEU A 13 13.11 -8.11 13.67
CA LEU A 13 13.03 -7.20 14.81
C LEU A 13 14.30 -6.33 14.94
N THR A 14 15.46 -6.89 14.63
CA THR A 14 16.73 -6.17 14.65
C THR A 14 16.79 -5.15 13.52
N ALA A 15 16.39 -5.52 12.31
CA ALA A 15 16.29 -4.62 11.17
C ALA A 15 15.30 -3.47 11.44
N LEU A 16 14.15 -3.77 12.03
CA LEU A 16 13.13 -2.77 12.38
C LEU A 16 13.65 -1.76 13.41
N ARG A 17 14.37 -2.22 14.44
CA ARG A 17 15.00 -1.34 15.44
C ARG A 17 16.06 -0.43 14.82
N LYS A 18 16.88 -0.97 13.92
CA LYS A 18 17.89 -0.18 13.18
C LYS A 18 17.23 0.88 12.29
N ALA A 19 16.14 0.52 11.61
CA ALA A 19 15.37 1.46 10.80
C ALA A 19 14.79 2.59 11.67
N ALA A 20 14.18 2.24 12.80
CA ALA A 20 13.63 3.20 13.76
C ALA A 20 14.69 4.20 14.26
N ALA A 21 15.86 3.68 14.67
CA ALA A 21 17.00 4.49 15.11
C ALA A 21 17.50 5.45 14.01
N ARG A 22 17.58 4.99 12.76
CA ARG A 22 17.97 5.82 11.62
C ARG A 22 16.97 6.94 11.33
N SER A 23 15.68 6.67 11.51
CA SER A 23 14.60 7.65 11.29
C SER A 23 14.35 8.60 12.47
N GLY A 24 14.96 8.36 13.64
CA GLY A 24 14.66 9.12 14.85
C GLY A 24 13.23 8.92 15.39
N CYS A 25 12.53 7.88 14.93
CA CYS A 25 11.16 7.57 15.32
C CYS A 25 11.08 6.34 16.22
N SER A 26 10.04 6.24 17.04
CA SER A 26 9.78 5.02 17.81
C SER A 26 9.43 3.86 16.88
N VAL A 27 9.79 2.63 17.28
CA VAL A 27 9.40 1.40 16.56
C VAL A 27 7.89 1.33 16.35
N ALA A 28 7.11 1.74 17.35
CA ALA A 28 5.65 1.75 17.26
C ALA A 28 5.13 2.75 16.21
N ALA A 29 5.75 3.93 16.09
CA ALA A 29 5.40 4.89 15.04
C ALA A 29 5.72 4.33 13.65
N LEU A 30 6.93 3.78 13.49
CA LEU A 30 7.36 3.18 12.22
C LEU A 30 6.43 2.03 11.77
N VAL A 31 6.04 1.16 12.71
CA VAL A 31 5.10 0.06 12.42
C VAL A 31 3.71 0.60 12.04
N ARG A 32 3.20 1.62 12.72
CA ARG A 32 1.90 2.23 12.37
C ARG A 32 1.92 2.83 10.96
N ASP A 33 3.00 3.51 10.59
CA ASP A 33 3.13 4.12 9.26
C ASP A 33 3.32 3.06 8.17
N ALA A 34 4.05 1.99 8.45
CA ALA A 34 4.18 0.84 7.56
C ALA A 34 2.81 0.16 7.33
N ILE A 35 2.03 -0.07 8.39
CA ILE A 35 0.67 -0.61 8.26
C ILE A 35 -0.23 0.32 7.45
N ARG A 36 -0.18 1.63 7.70
CA ARG A 36 -0.98 2.63 6.98
C ARG A 36 -0.64 2.66 5.49
N SER A 37 0.64 2.55 5.13
CA SER A 37 1.09 2.65 3.75
C SER A 37 0.95 1.35 2.94
N ALA A 38 1.07 0.19 3.59
CA ALA A 38 1.08 -1.11 2.94
C ALA A 38 -0.27 -1.86 3.02
N VAL A 39 -0.99 -1.75 4.14
CA VAL A 39 -2.23 -2.51 4.38
C VAL A 39 -3.45 -1.61 4.30
N LEU A 40 -3.39 -0.47 4.96
CA LEU A 40 -4.50 0.51 4.98
C LEU A 40 -4.27 1.63 3.98
N ARG A 41 -3.55 1.34 2.87
CA ARG A 41 -3.24 2.34 1.86
C ARG A 41 -4.55 3.02 1.47
N PRO A 42 -4.67 4.34 1.65
CA PRO A 42 -5.89 5.03 1.26
C PRO A 42 -6.17 4.70 -0.20
N GLN A 43 -7.40 4.27 -0.49
CA GLN A 43 -7.83 4.14 -1.87
C GLN A 43 -7.54 5.48 -2.55
N ALA A 44 -6.92 5.41 -3.72
CA ALA A 44 -6.50 6.62 -4.42
C ALA A 44 -7.71 7.55 -4.51
N ALA A 45 -7.57 8.77 -4.02
CA ALA A 45 -8.63 9.77 -4.04
C ALA A 45 -8.15 10.90 -4.95
N GLY A 46 -8.89 11.17 -6.03
CA GLY A 46 -8.56 12.24 -6.97
C GLY A 46 -9.02 11.97 -8.40
N PRO A 47 -8.78 12.92 -9.33
CA PRO A 47 -9.30 12.87 -10.70
C PRO A 47 -8.77 11.71 -11.56
N VAL A 48 -7.78 10.96 -11.08
CA VAL A 48 -7.22 9.79 -11.77
C VAL A 48 -7.71 8.48 -11.14
N ALA A 49 -8.41 8.56 -10.00
CA ALA A 49 -8.94 7.44 -9.26
C ALA A 49 -10.49 7.39 -9.34
N ILE A 50 -11.01 7.64 -10.54
CA ILE A 50 -12.45 7.82 -10.76
C ILE A 50 -13.19 6.46 -10.77
N TRP A 51 -12.48 5.34 -10.93
CA TRP A 51 -13.13 4.08 -11.24
C TRP A 51 -12.41 2.82 -10.73
N ASP A 52 -13.14 2.00 -9.97
CA ASP A 52 -12.70 0.74 -9.36
C ASP A 52 -13.17 -0.52 -10.12
N GLY A 53 -13.73 -0.38 -11.33
CA GLY A 53 -14.20 -1.52 -12.13
C GLY A 53 -13.08 -2.21 -12.93
N GLU A 54 -13.39 -3.37 -13.53
CA GLU A 54 -12.50 -4.05 -14.47
C GLU A 54 -12.69 -3.49 -15.89
N PRO A 55 -11.66 -2.88 -16.53
CA PRO A 55 -11.81 -2.24 -17.83
C PRO A 55 -12.38 -3.23 -18.85
N ARG A 56 -13.52 -2.86 -19.48
CA ARG A 56 -14.16 -3.71 -20.48
C ARG A 56 -13.24 -4.03 -21.66
N ARG A 57 -12.32 -3.13 -21.97
CA ARG A 57 -11.24 -3.27 -22.97
C ARG A 57 -9.99 -2.54 -22.45
N ARG A 58 -8.80 -3.02 -22.81
CA ARG A 58 -7.53 -2.35 -22.45
C ARG A 58 -7.32 -1.15 -23.36
N SER A 59 -6.48 -0.21 -22.93
CA SER A 59 -6.14 0.98 -23.74
C SER A 59 -5.55 0.63 -25.11
N VAL A 60 -4.93 -0.54 -25.25
CA VAL A 60 -4.37 -1.04 -26.52
C VAL A 60 -5.45 -1.50 -27.50
N ASP A 61 -6.66 -1.78 -27.02
CA ASP A 61 -7.78 -2.24 -27.83
C ASP A 61 -8.63 -1.04 -28.35
N HIS A 62 -8.14 0.19 -28.16
CA HIS A 62 -8.85 1.42 -28.53
C HIS A 62 -9.08 1.53 -30.05
N ASP A 63 -8.09 1.11 -30.83
CA ASP A 63 -8.17 1.17 -32.29
C ASP A 63 -9.21 0.18 -32.85
N SER A 64 -9.53 -0.88 -32.10
CA SER A 64 -10.51 -1.91 -32.47
C SER A 64 -11.93 -1.65 -31.98
N VAL A 65 -12.21 -0.46 -31.43
CA VAL A 65 -13.55 -0.08 -30.93
C VAL A 65 -14.56 0.09 -32.06
N HIS A 66 -14.10 0.32 -33.29
CA HIS A 66 -14.95 0.52 -34.46
C HIS A 66 -14.92 -0.65 -35.45
N ASP A 67 -14.21 -1.74 -35.11
CA ASP A 67 -14.04 -2.89 -36.00
C ASP A 67 -15.22 -3.89 -35.96
N GLU A 68 -16.11 -3.77 -34.96
CA GLU A 68 -17.30 -4.61 -34.81
C GLU A 68 -18.58 -3.74 -34.85
N PRO A 69 -19.61 -4.11 -35.66
CA PRO A 69 -20.85 -3.34 -35.82
C PRO A 69 -21.82 -3.43 -34.64
#